data_AF-A0A9P6QY71-F1
#
_entry.id   AF-A0A9P6QY71-F1
#
_cell.length_a   1.000
_cell.length_b   1.000
_cell.length_c   1.000
_cell.angle_alpha   90.00
_cell.angle_beta   90.00
_cell.angle_gamma   90.00
#
_symmetry.space_group_name_H-M   'P 1'
#
loop_
_entity.id
_entity.type
_entity.pdbx_description
1 polymer ?
#
loop_
_entity_poly.entity_id
_entity_poly.type
_entity_poly.pdbx_seq_one_letter_code
_entity_poly.pdbx_strand_id
1 'polypeptide(L)'
;RVNFDYLVIASGSMIPSPAKWTVASSKEGLRKLDEIRDDIVQSERIVIIGGGACGVELSGEIKYAFPSKSVTLIHDMPALVDYPRFPESFKEEARRYLINQGIEVILNERAEIEGLSRENSVQKAERAVKLKGSDRVIHSDLQFFSIGIKVDTGFISTLEPPPDKSTFDKRTEPSSFDAQTLLDPKSRVIKVRSTLQLDHDAFPNIFAVGDVSNADPVPTGMAAVAAGETAARNIIKLIRKEEKKAAGHQYHHPHLHQHQPSEDTTEVGDHSDDETNGYHCHSWNKLENYSPTQTLMVLAMNPSGGVSHLPVLGTWFGNLAARVAKSSDLFSGRFWHEMNMPRP
;
A
#
# COMPACT_ATOMS: atom_id res chain seq x y z
N ARG A 1 16.02 22.02 2.70
CA ARG A 1 14.55 22.22 2.69
C ARG A 1 14.11 22.29 1.23
N VAL A 2 13.00 21.66 0.87
CA VAL A 2 12.46 21.65 -0.50
C VAL A 2 11.04 22.18 -0.43
N ASN A 3 10.75 23.23 -1.19
CA ASN A 3 9.41 23.80 -1.27
C ASN A 3 8.58 23.02 -2.31
N PHE A 4 7.29 22.92 -2.08
CA PHE A 4 6.35 22.25 -2.97
C PHE A 4 4.98 22.93 -2.90
N ASP A 5 4.25 22.93 -4.02
CA ASP A 5 2.85 23.33 -4.05
C ASP A 5 1.95 22.17 -3.62
N TYR A 6 2.29 20.95 -4.05
CA TYR A 6 1.64 19.70 -3.67
C TYR A 6 2.70 18.64 -3.36
N LEU A 7 2.45 17.80 -2.35
CA LEU A 7 3.33 16.69 -1.99
C LEU A 7 2.54 15.38 -1.97
N VAL A 8 3.07 14.34 -2.61
CA VAL A 8 2.57 12.97 -2.49
C VAL A 8 3.63 12.12 -1.79
N ILE A 9 3.28 11.61 -0.60
CA ILE A 9 4.12 10.72 0.18
C ILE A 9 3.83 9.28 -0.24
N ALA A 10 4.76 8.68 -0.97
CA ALA A 10 4.70 7.31 -1.48
C ALA A 10 5.97 6.52 -1.13
N SER A 11 6.55 6.75 0.05
CA SER A 11 7.81 6.11 0.51
C SER A 11 7.67 4.61 0.77
N GLY A 12 6.44 4.09 0.74
CA GLY A 12 6.16 2.66 0.87
C GLY A 12 6.54 2.09 2.25
N SER A 13 6.99 0.84 2.23
CA SER A 13 7.36 0.09 3.44
C SER A 13 8.62 -0.73 3.22
N MET A 14 9.26 -1.08 4.33
CA MET A 14 10.27 -2.12 4.41
C MET A 14 9.63 -3.47 4.71
N ILE A 15 10.12 -4.51 4.04
CA ILE A 15 9.78 -5.91 4.29
C ILE A 15 11.11 -6.65 4.44
N PRO A 16 11.24 -7.64 5.33
CA PRO A 16 12.47 -8.41 5.44
C PRO A 16 12.84 -9.09 4.11
N SER A 17 14.13 -9.30 3.88
CA SER A 17 14.60 -10.17 2.79
C SER A 17 14.12 -11.61 3.03
N PRO A 18 13.80 -12.40 1.98
CA PRO A 18 14.05 -12.13 0.56
C PRO A 18 12.98 -11.34 -0.19
N ALA A 19 11.94 -10.82 0.50
CA ALA A 19 10.85 -10.09 -0.17
C ALA A 19 11.25 -8.67 -0.62
N LYS A 20 11.99 -7.92 0.22
CA LYS A 20 12.64 -6.65 -0.16
C LYS A 20 14.09 -6.65 0.31
N TRP A 21 14.96 -6.00 -0.45
CA TRP A 21 16.40 -6.02 -0.24
C TRP A 21 16.95 -4.61 -0.08
N THR A 22 17.66 -4.37 1.01
CA THR A 22 18.46 -3.15 1.16
C THR A 22 19.86 -3.40 0.60
N VAL A 23 19.98 -3.29 -0.72
CA VAL A 23 21.24 -3.46 -1.46
C VAL A 23 21.47 -2.25 -2.36
N ALA A 24 22.74 -1.91 -2.58
CA ALA A 24 23.12 -0.76 -3.40
C ALA A 24 22.94 -0.99 -4.91
N SER A 25 22.79 -2.23 -5.36
CA SER A 25 22.62 -2.57 -6.78
C SER A 25 21.92 -3.91 -6.98
N SER A 26 21.34 -4.12 -8.16
CA SER A 26 20.73 -5.40 -8.56
C SER A 26 21.74 -6.55 -8.55
N LYS A 27 23.01 -6.29 -8.92
CA LYS A 27 24.08 -7.31 -8.88
C LYS A 27 24.31 -7.83 -7.47
N GLU A 28 24.35 -6.94 -6.48
CA GLU A 28 24.48 -7.33 -5.08
C GLU A 28 23.24 -8.08 -4.58
N GLY A 29 22.04 -7.67 -5.03
CA GLY A 29 20.81 -8.40 -4.76
C GLY A 29 20.83 -9.85 -5.29
N LEU A 30 21.28 -10.04 -6.54
CA LEU A 30 21.43 -11.37 -7.14
C LEU A 30 22.44 -12.23 -6.37
N ARG A 31 23.59 -11.65 -5.99
CA ARG A 31 24.61 -12.35 -5.19
C ARG A 31 24.03 -12.87 -3.87
N LYS A 32 23.26 -12.04 -3.15
CA LYS A 32 22.59 -12.45 -1.90
C LYS A 32 21.52 -13.51 -2.12
N LEU A 33 20.79 -13.46 -3.24
CA LEU A 33 19.83 -14.51 -3.61
C LEU A 33 20.52 -15.85 -3.85
N ASP A 34 21.69 -15.84 -4.49
CA ASP A 34 22.50 -17.04 -4.69
C ASP A 34 23.02 -17.59 -3.35
N GLU A 35 23.48 -16.73 -2.44
CA GLU A 35 23.89 -17.14 -1.08
C GLU A 35 22.75 -17.82 -0.31
N ILE A 36 21.55 -17.23 -0.32
CA ILE A 36 20.37 -17.85 0.32
C ILE A 36 20.03 -19.18 -0.34
N ARG A 37 20.13 -19.28 -1.68
CA ARG A 37 19.88 -20.54 -2.38
C ARG A 37 20.84 -21.62 -1.90
N ASP A 38 22.13 -21.30 -1.79
CA ASP A 38 23.16 -22.22 -1.31
C ASP A 38 22.92 -22.63 0.14
N ASP A 39 22.45 -21.71 0.99
CA ASP A 39 22.06 -22.01 2.36
C ASP A 39 20.86 -22.96 2.42
N ILE A 40 19.82 -22.74 1.61
CA ILE A 40 18.67 -23.65 1.51
C ILE A 40 19.12 -25.05 1.05
N VAL A 41 20.02 -25.14 0.07
CA VAL A 41 20.53 -26.43 -0.43
C VAL A 41 21.23 -27.21 0.68
N GLN A 42 22.02 -26.52 1.52
CA GLN A 42 22.86 -27.12 2.56
C GLN A 42 22.14 -27.40 3.88
N SER A 43 20.91 -26.91 4.06
CA SER A 43 20.14 -27.02 5.30
C SER A 43 19.03 -28.07 5.21
N GLU A 44 18.75 -28.81 6.27
CA GLU A 44 17.75 -29.89 6.26
C GLU A 44 16.48 -29.54 7.06
N ARG A 45 16.56 -28.59 8.00
CA ARG A 45 15.48 -28.21 8.91
C ARG A 45 15.26 -26.70 8.87
N ILE A 46 14.29 -26.30 8.06
CA ILE A 46 14.06 -24.89 7.72
C ILE A 46 12.84 -24.38 8.50
N VAL A 47 13.03 -23.28 9.22
CA VAL A 47 11.97 -22.57 9.93
C VAL A 47 11.68 -21.25 9.25
N ILE A 48 10.41 -20.98 8.95
CA ILE A 48 9.92 -19.68 8.47
C ILE A 48 9.04 -19.05 9.55
N ILE A 49 9.37 -17.84 9.97
CA ILE A 49 8.58 -17.06 10.94
C ILE A 49 7.73 -16.02 10.21
N GLY A 50 6.40 -16.16 10.28
CA GLY A 50 5.42 -15.23 9.72
C GLY A 50 4.57 -15.86 8.63
N GLY A 51 3.26 -16.05 8.91
CA GLY A 51 2.29 -16.68 8.00
C GLY A 51 1.58 -15.74 7.05
N GLY A 52 2.17 -14.59 6.72
CA GLY A 52 1.69 -13.71 5.63
C GLY A 52 2.01 -14.29 4.25
N ALA A 53 1.61 -13.59 3.18
CA ALA A 53 1.78 -14.07 1.80
C ALA A 53 3.20 -14.55 1.50
N CYS A 54 4.22 -13.72 1.79
CA CYS A 54 5.63 -14.08 1.54
C CYS A 54 6.07 -15.35 2.26
N GLY A 55 5.69 -15.54 3.54
CA GLY A 55 6.10 -16.72 4.31
C GLY A 55 5.38 -17.98 3.83
N VAL A 56 4.11 -17.87 3.44
CA VAL A 56 3.33 -18.96 2.86
C VAL A 56 3.90 -19.41 1.52
N GLU A 57 4.19 -18.48 0.62
CA GLU A 57 4.77 -18.78 -0.70
C GLU A 57 6.17 -19.39 -0.56
N LEU A 58 7.04 -18.78 0.25
CA LEU A 58 8.40 -19.29 0.50
C LEU A 58 8.39 -20.72 1.04
N SER A 59 7.49 -21.01 2.00
CA SER A 59 7.36 -22.36 2.58
C SER A 59 7.00 -23.39 1.51
N GLY A 60 6.04 -23.05 0.64
CA GLY A 60 5.62 -23.89 -0.48
C GLY A 60 6.73 -24.13 -1.49
N GLU A 61 7.38 -23.06 -1.96
CA GLU A 61 8.44 -23.12 -2.98
C GLU A 61 9.66 -23.94 -2.49
N ILE A 62 10.08 -23.74 -1.23
CA ILE A 62 11.16 -24.54 -0.63
C ILE A 62 10.77 -26.02 -0.58
N LYS A 63 9.57 -26.33 -0.07
CA LYS A 63 9.14 -27.73 0.07
C LYS A 63 8.98 -28.42 -1.29
N TYR A 64 8.50 -27.69 -2.30
CA TYR A 64 8.40 -28.20 -3.66
C TYR A 64 9.78 -28.49 -4.27
N ALA A 65 10.72 -27.55 -4.16
CA ALA A 65 12.06 -27.72 -4.71
C ALA A 65 12.88 -28.80 -3.97
N PHE A 66 12.62 -28.98 -2.67
CA PHE A 66 13.34 -29.92 -1.81
C PHE A 66 12.37 -30.78 -0.97
N PRO A 67 11.71 -31.79 -1.57
CA PRO A 67 10.67 -32.56 -0.89
C PRO A 67 11.11 -33.29 0.38
N SER A 68 12.39 -33.65 0.48
CA SER A 68 12.97 -34.36 1.63
C SER A 68 13.19 -33.46 2.85
N LYS A 69 13.32 -32.14 2.67
CA LYS A 69 13.65 -31.21 3.75
C LYS A 69 12.46 -31.00 4.68
N SER A 70 12.74 -30.80 5.97
CA SER A 70 11.74 -30.41 6.96
C SER A 70 11.51 -28.91 6.88
N VAL A 71 10.25 -28.50 6.72
CA VAL A 71 9.84 -27.10 6.63
C VAL A 71 8.75 -26.85 7.66
N THR A 72 9.00 -25.90 8.57
CA THR A 72 8.05 -25.49 9.60
C THR A 72 7.74 -24.00 9.47
N LEU A 73 6.46 -23.67 9.27
CA LEU A 73 5.94 -22.30 9.24
C LEU A 73 5.31 -21.97 10.59
N ILE A 74 5.81 -20.94 11.27
CA ILE A 74 5.32 -20.47 12.56
C ILE A 74 4.64 -19.12 12.38
N HIS A 75 3.41 -18.97 12.88
CA HIS A 75 2.66 -17.72 12.86
C HIS A 75 1.93 -17.47 14.18
N ASP A 76 1.93 -16.22 14.61
CA ASP A 76 1.34 -15.73 15.86
C ASP A 76 -0.17 -15.47 15.78
N MET A 77 -0.78 -15.60 14.61
CA MET A 77 -2.21 -15.41 14.37
C MET A 77 -2.94 -16.75 14.16
N PRO A 78 -4.28 -16.79 14.33
CA PRO A 78 -5.06 -18.02 14.22
C PRO A 78 -5.20 -18.56 12.81
N ALA A 79 -4.87 -17.78 11.78
CA ALA A 79 -5.00 -18.15 10.37
C ALA A 79 -3.79 -17.67 9.56
N LEU A 80 -3.47 -18.36 8.47
CA LEU A 80 -2.52 -17.85 7.48
C LEU A 80 -3.15 -16.73 6.65
N VAL A 81 -2.31 -15.85 6.10
CA VAL A 81 -2.74 -14.72 5.26
C VAL A 81 -3.94 -13.99 5.85
N ASP A 82 -3.85 -13.70 7.16
CA ASP A 82 -4.93 -13.11 7.96
C ASP A 82 -5.10 -11.61 7.66
N TYR A 83 -5.44 -11.33 6.41
CA TYR A 83 -5.70 -10.00 5.90
C TYR A 83 -7.21 -9.71 5.92
N PRO A 84 -7.62 -8.47 6.22
CA PRO A 84 -9.01 -8.06 6.11
C PRO A 84 -9.56 -8.34 4.71
N ARG A 85 -10.87 -8.65 4.63
CA ARG A 85 -11.64 -8.90 3.40
C ARG A 85 -11.38 -10.23 2.68
N PHE A 86 -10.45 -11.07 3.16
CA PHE A 86 -10.31 -12.43 2.66
C PHE A 86 -11.17 -13.40 3.46
N PRO A 87 -12.14 -14.12 2.83
CA PRO A 87 -12.96 -15.06 3.58
C PRO A 87 -12.17 -16.23 4.16
N GLU A 88 -12.69 -16.77 5.26
CA GLU A 88 -12.02 -17.81 6.05
C GLU A 88 -11.69 -19.07 5.23
N SER A 89 -12.55 -19.42 4.28
CA SER A 89 -12.35 -20.59 3.41
C SER A 89 -11.05 -20.55 2.61
N PHE A 90 -10.50 -19.37 2.30
CA PHE A 90 -9.19 -19.27 1.65
C PHE A 90 -8.02 -19.38 2.58
N LYS A 91 -8.15 -18.84 3.79
CA LYS A 91 -7.12 -18.95 4.80
C LYS A 91 -6.94 -20.42 5.17
N GLU A 92 -8.06 -21.13 5.33
CA GLU A 92 -8.07 -22.57 5.52
C GLU A 92 -7.56 -23.34 4.30
N GLU A 93 -7.90 -22.90 3.08
CA GLU A 93 -7.35 -23.51 1.86
C GLU A 93 -5.83 -23.36 1.76
N ALA A 94 -5.29 -22.18 2.04
CA ALA A 94 -3.85 -21.92 2.06
C ALA A 94 -3.15 -22.83 3.09
N ARG A 95 -3.73 -22.94 4.30
CA ARG A 95 -3.22 -23.83 5.35
C ARG A 95 -3.25 -25.29 4.91
N ARG A 96 -4.40 -25.75 4.43
CA ARG A 96 -4.61 -27.12 3.95
C ARG A 96 -3.64 -27.47 2.82
N TYR A 97 -3.41 -26.52 1.91
CA TYR A 97 -2.45 -26.70 0.82
C TYR A 97 -1.04 -26.99 1.35
N LEU A 98 -0.51 -26.14 2.24
CA LEU A 98 0.83 -26.33 2.81
C LEU A 98 0.94 -27.66 3.58
N ILE A 99 -0.05 -27.98 4.42
CA ILE A 99 -0.06 -29.24 5.18
C ILE A 99 -0.04 -30.46 4.25
N ASN A 100 -0.80 -30.41 3.15
CA ASN A 100 -0.82 -31.48 2.15
C ASN A 100 0.52 -31.65 1.42
N GLN A 101 1.39 -30.64 1.41
CA GLN A 101 2.78 -30.76 0.91
C GLN A 101 3.75 -31.31 1.97
N GLY A 102 3.27 -31.62 3.17
CA GLY A 102 4.11 -32.09 4.28
C GLY A 102 4.85 -30.96 5.00
N ILE A 103 4.35 -29.73 4.92
CA ILE A 103 4.86 -28.59 5.69
C ILE A 103 4.17 -28.60 7.05
N GLU A 104 4.94 -28.43 8.11
CA GLU A 104 4.37 -28.24 9.43
C GLU A 104 3.93 -26.78 9.60
N VAL A 105 2.65 -26.55 9.92
CA VAL A 105 2.10 -25.20 10.14
C VAL A 105 1.69 -25.06 11.60
N ILE A 106 2.33 -24.14 12.30
CA ILE A 106 2.09 -23.83 13.72
C ILE A 106 1.49 -22.43 13.83
N LEU A 107 0.24 -22.35 14.29
CA LEU A 107 -0.53 -21.10 14.44
C LEU A 107 -0.69 -20.73 15.91
N ASN A 108 -1.05 -19.47 16.18
CA ASN A 108 -1.15 -18.89 17.53
C ASN A 108 0.15 -19.02 18.35
N GLU A 109 1.30 -19.08 17.67
CA GLU A 109 2.60 -19.28 18.31
C GLU A 109 3.60 -18.24 17.86
N ARG A 110 4.47 -17.84 18.79
CA ARG A 110 5.52 -16.86 18.52
C ARG A 110 6.88 -17.46 18.83
N ALA A 111 7.83 -17.25 17.92
CA ALA A 111 9.23 -17.55 18.13
C ALA A 111 10.04 -16.25 18.08
N GLU A 112 11.04 -16.16 18.96
CA GLU A 112 12.07 -15.13 18.89
C GLU A 112 13.42 -15.83 18.78
N ILE A 113 14.16 -15.48 17.74
CA ILE A 113 15.45 -16.10 17.43
C ILE A 113 16.51 -15.00 17.53
N GLU A 114 17.52 -15.22 18.36
CA GLU A 114 18.57 -14.24 18.62
C GLU A 114 19.29 -13.83 17.34
N GLY A 115 19.36 -12.52 17.10
CA GLY A 115 19.98 -11.91 15.92
C GLY A 115 19.13 -11.95 14.65
N LEU A 116 18.06 -12.75 14.61
CA LEU A 116 17.16 -12.83 13.46
C LEU A 116 16.19 -11.64 13.50
N SER A 117 16.27 -10.75 12.51
CA SER A 117 15.52 -9.48 12.50
C SER A 117 15.08 -9.10 11.08
N ARG A 118 14.54 -7.89 10.90
CA ARG A 118 14.21 -7.39 9.55
C ARG A 118 15.46 -7.11 8.71
N GLU A 119 16.51 -6.63 9.37
CA GLU A 119 17.80 -6.27 8.80
C GLU A 119 18.68 -7.50 8.59
N ASN A 120 18.45 -8.56 9.37
CA ASN A 120 19.14 -9.84 9.28
C ASN A 120 18.11 -10.97 9.24
N SER A 121 17.40 -11.05 8.12
CA SER A 121 16.16 -11.82 8.01
C SER A 121 16.35 -13.27 7.59
N VAL A 122 17.56 -13.68 7.27
CA VAL A 122 17.90 -15.06 6.95
C VAL A 122 19.17 -15.43 7.70
N GLN A 123 19.13 -16.55 8.41
CA GLN A 123 20.28 -17.05 9.14
C GLN A 123 20.39 -18.55 9.03
N LYS A 124 21.55 -19.02 8.62
CA LYS A 124 21.94 -20.41 8.70
C LYS A 124 22.70 -20.65 9.99
N ALA A 125 22.05 -21.30 10.94
CA ALA A 125 22.61 -21.62 12.24
C ALA A 125 21.82 -22.79 12.85
N GLU A 126 22.52 -23.72 13.50
CA GLU A 126 21.87 -24.75 14.30
C GLU A 126 21.25 -24.13 15.55
N ARG A 127 19.93 -24.30 15.70
CA ARG A 127 19.15 -23.66 16.76
C ARG A 127 18.06 -24.60 17.29
N ALA A 128 17.83 -24.48 18.60
CA ALA A 128 16.63 -24.94 19.27
C ALA A 128 15.69 -23.72 19.43
N VAL A 129 14.70 -23.61 18.54
CA VAL A 129 13.73 -22.51 18.51
C VAL A 129 12.60 -22.81 19.48
N LYS A 130 12.57 -22.09 20.60
CA LYS A 130 11.51 -22.22 21.61
C LYS A 130 10.31 -21.35 21.24
N LEU A 131 9.12 -21.95 21.26
CA LEU A 131 7.85 -21.24 21.07
C LEU A 131 7.37 -20.66 22.40
N LYS A 132 6.81 -19.44 22.35
CA LYS A 132 6.42 -18.70 23.54
C LYS A 132 5.12 -19.19 24.20
N GLY A 133 4.17 -19.73 23.43
CA GLY A 133 2.86 -20.12 23.93
C GLY A 133 2.86 -21.50 24.58
N SER A 134 3.43 -22.49 23.90
CA SER A 134 3.39 -23.91 24.30
C SER A 134 4.68 -24.44 24.92
N ASP A 135 5.73 -23.62 25.06
CA ASP A 135 7.10 -24.04 25.42
C ASP A 135 7.70 -25.11 24.48
N ARG A 136 7.04 -25.42 23.36
CA ARG A 136 7.51 -26.37 22.35
C ARG A 136 8.84 -25.91 21.76
N VAL A 137 9.72 -26.86 21.46
CA VAL A 137 11.03 -26.60 20.85
C VAL A 137 11.07 -27.21 19.45
N ILE A 138 11.51 -26.42 18.47
CA ILE A 138 11.74 -26.83 17.08
C ILE A 138 13.23 -26.75 16.79
N HIS A 139 13.83 -27.82 16.27
CA HIS A 139 15.22 -27.80 15.83
C HIS A 139 15.32 -27.36 14.38
N SER A 140 16.21 -26.41 14.09
CA SER A 140 16.38 -25.83 12.76
C SER A 140 17.84 -25.50 12.47
N ASP A 141 18.25 -25.61 11.21
CA ASP A 141 19.57 -25.22 10.72
C ASP A 141 19.53 -24.04 9.73
N LEU A 142 18.33 -23.60 9.32
CA LEU A 142 18.10 -22.36 8.57
C LEU A 142 16.80 -21.68 9.02
N GLN A 143 16.83 -20.36 9.21
CA GLN A 143 15.70 -19.59 9.70
C GLN A 143 15.43 -18.36 8.82
N PHE A 144 14.16 -18.15 8.48
CA PHE A 144 13.67 -16.97 7.76
C PHE A 144 12.76 -16.13 8.66
N PHE A 145 12.96 -14.82 8.62
CA PHE A 145 12.12 -13.82 9.25
C PHE A 145 11.23 -13.16 8.20
N SER A 146 9.98 -13.60 8.11
CA SER A 146 9.00 -13.16 7.11
C SER A 146 7.82 -12.38 7.73
N ILE A 147 8.06 -11.70 8.85
CA ILE A 147 7.01 -10.99 9.59
C ILE A 147 6.82 -9.57 9.03
N GLY A 148 5.63 -9.25 8.52
CA GLY A 148 5.03 -7.91 8.41
C GLY A 148 5.83 -6.81 7.69
N ILE A 149 5.19 -5.65 7.50
CA ILE A 149 5.82 -4.45 6.93
C ILE A 149 6.23 -3.47 8.04
N LYS A 150 7.23 -2.63 7.80
CA LYS A 150 7.57 -1.48 8.65
C LYS A 150 7.64 -0.24 7.77
N VAL A 151 6.90 0.80 8.11
CA VAL A 151 6.97 2.09 7.42
C VAL A 151 8.03 2.98 8.06
N ASP A 152 8.64 3.85 7.25
CA ASP A 152 9.44 4.96 7.74
C ASP A 152 8.63 6.25 7.58
N THR A 153 8.25 6.84 8.70
CA THR A 153 7.46 8.08 8.79
C THR A 153 8.17 9.14 9.64
N GLY A 154 9.48 8.98 9.91
CA GLY A 154 10.24 9.91 10.75
C GLY A 154 10.24 11.34 10.21
N PHE A 155 10.19 11.50 8.89
CA PHE A 155 10.15 12.79 8.21
C PHE A 155 8.85 13.58 8.45
N ILE A 156 7.76 12.97 8.94
CA ILE A 156 6.50 13.70 9.21
C ILE A 156 6.71 14.84 10.22
N SER A 157 7.62 14.66 11.18
CA SER A 157 8.01 15.69 12.14
C SER A 157 8.68 16.93 11.51
N THR A 158 9.07 16.84 10.22
CA THR A 158 9.75 17.92 9.50
C THR A 158 8.82 18.75 8.61
N LEU A 159 7.54 18.36 8.51
CA LEU A 159 6.55 19.16 7.81
C LEU A 159 6.36 20.50 8.53
N GLU A 160 6.01 21.55 7.79
CA GLU A 160 5.67 22.85 8.35
C GLU A 160 4.31 23.26 7.79
N PRO A 161 3.35 23.68 8.63
CA PRO A 161 2.11 24.25 8.14
C PRO A 161 2.38 25.42 7.19
N PRO A 162 1.54 25.63 6.16
CA PRO A 162 1.66 26.79 5.31
C PRO A 162 1.58 28.06 6.17
N PRO A 163 2.41 29.07 5.89
CA PRO A 163 2.40 30.31 6.65
C PRO A 163 1.01 30.95 6.59
N ASP A 164 0.50 31.35 7.75
CA ASP A 164 -0.79 32.02 7.86
C ASP A 164 -0.74 33.34 7.07
N LYS A 165 -1.57 33.45 6.04
CA LYS A 165 -1.65 34.64 5.19
C LYS A 165 -2.18 35.86 5.94
N SER A 166 -2.78 35.69 7.13
CA SER A 166 -3.37 36.77 7.92
C SER A 166 -2.41 37.41 8.92
N THR A 167 -1.27 36.79 9.21
CA THR A 167 -0.30 37.26 10.21
C THR A 167 1.09 37.32 9.59
N PHE A 168 1.33 38.34 8.76
CA PHE A 168 2.68 38.70 8.32
C PHE A 168 3.45 39.44 9.44
N ASP A 169 3.39 38.92 10.67
CA ASP A 169 4.26 39.36 11.76
C ASP A 169 5.44 38.39 11.84
N LYS A 170 6.64 38.92 11.57
CA LYS A 170 7.93 38.18 11.59
C LYS A 170 8.29 37.62 12.97
N ARG A 171 7.45 37.84 13.99
CA ARG A 171 7.62 37.39 15.38
C ARG A 171 6.71 36.21 15.77
N THR A 172 5.83 35.77 14.89
CA THR A 172 4.97 34.61 15.18
C THR A 172 5.76 33.33 14.90
N GLU A 173 6.01 32.55 15.95
CA GLU A 173 6.55 31.19 15.81
C GLU A 173 5.68 30.41 14.82
N PRO A 174 6.27 29.56 13.96
CA PRO A 174 5.50 28.69 13.08
C PRO A 174 4.46 27.94 13.92
N SER A 175 3.22 27.85 13.45
CA SER A 175 2.21 27.04 14.14
C SER A 175 2.77 25.62 14.29
N SER A 176 3.10 25.25 15.52
CA SER A 176 3.59 23.90 15.79
C SER A 176 2.39 22.97 15.74
N PHE A 177 2.52 21.88 15.00
CA PHE A 177 1.54 20.80 15.01
C PHE A 177 2.19 19.57 15.65
N ASP A 178 1.39 18.76 16.35
CA ASP A 178 1.87 17.50 16.87
C ASP A 178 1.89 16.44 15.76
N ALA A 179 3.08 16.10 15.27
CA ALA A 179 3.29 15.08 14.26
C ALA A 179 2.74 13.69 14.65
N GLN A 180 2.58 13.39 15.94
CA GLN A 180 2.01 12.11 16.37
C GLN A 180 0.53 11.99 16.00
N THR A 181 -0.19 13.10 15.86
CA THR A 181 -1.62 13.09 15.48
C THR A 181 -1.83 12.50 14.10
N LEU A 182 -0.89 12.70 13.18
CA LEU A 182 -0.90 12.17 11.81
C LEU A 182 -0.53 10.69 11.70
N LEU A 183 -0.12 10.04 12.78
CA LEU A 183 0.38 8.66 12.75
C LEU A 183 -0.53 7.72 13.53
N ASP A 184 -0.76 6.54 12.99
CA ASP A 184 -1.37 5.45 13.75
C ASP A 184 -0.46 5.06 14.93
N PRO A 185 -0.97 4.99 16.18
CA PRO A 185 -0.12 4.80 17.35
C PRO A 185 0.61 3.44 17.36
N LYS A 186 0.05 2.41 16.72
CA LYS A 186 0.60 1.05 16.73
C LYS A 186 1.46 0.77 15.52
N SER A 187 0.92 1.00 14.32
CA SER A 187 1.54 0.66 13.05
C SER A 187 2.41 1.78 12.48
N ARG A 188 2.27 3.01 13.01
CA ARG A 188 3.02 4.21 12.59
C ARG A 188 2.77 4.63 11.13
N VAL A 189 1.78 4.04 10.46
CA VAL A 189 1.33 4.49 9.13
C VAL A 189 0.70 5.87 9.22
N ILE A 190 0.78 6.61 8.12
CA ILE A 190 0.21 7.96 7.98
C ILE A 190 -1.31 7.85 7.90
N LYS A 191 -2.00 8.62 8.74
CA LYS A 191 -3.46 8.78 8.67
C LYS A 191 -3.83 9.69 7.52
N VAL A 192 -4.72 9.20 6.66
CA VAL A 192 -5.27 9.97 5.56
C VAL A 192 -6.80 9.97 5.59
N ARG A 193 -7.38 11.01 5.01
CA ARG A 193 -8.82 11.09 4.73
C ARG A 193 -9.18 10.16 3.58
N SER A 194 -10.48 9.97 3.35
CA SER A 194 -10.95 9.26 2.16
C SER A 194 -10.46 9.89 0.85
N THR A 195 -10.11 11.18 0.85
CA THR A 195 -9.54 11.89 -0.30
C THR A 195 -8.02 11.72 -0.47
N LEU A 196 -7.39 10.89 0.39
CA LEU A 196 -5.96 10.60 0.48
C LEU A 196 -5.07 11.76 0.95
N GLN A 197 -5.66 12.90 1.29
CA GLN A 197 -4.98 13.99 1.99
C GLN A 197 -4.60 13.55 3.40
N LEU A 198 -3.51 14.09 3.94
CA LEU A 198 -3.18 13.93 5.36
C LEU A 198 -4.40 14.30 6.22
N ASP A 199 -4.62 13.51 7.28
CA ASP A 199 -5.74 13.74 8.19
C ASP A 199 -5.46 14.86 9.18
N HIS A 200 -5.23 16.06 8.65
CA HIS A 200 -4.95 17.27 9.41
C HIS A 200 -5.24 18.52 8.55
N ASP A 201 -5.94 19.51 9.11
CA ASP A 201 -6.42 20.68 8.35
C ASP A 201 -5.30 21.60 7.87
N ALA A 202 -4.16 21.60 8.54
CA ALA A 202 -3.00 22.38 8.11
C ALA A 202 -2.34 21.85 6.82
N PHE A 203 -2.64 20.63 6.39
CA PHE A 203 -1.97 19.99 5.25
C PHE A 203 -2.94 19.59 4.13
N PRO A 204 -3.73 20.53 3.57
CA PRO A 204 -4.70 20.23 2.53
C PRO A 204 -4.04 19.87 1.18
N ASN A 205 -2.77 20.19 0.99
CA ASN A 205 -2.01 19.95 -0.24
C ASN A 205 -1.04 18.76 -0.15
N ILE A 206 -1.06 18.02 0.98
CA ILE A 206 -0.21 16.84 1.18
C ILE A 206 -1.06 15.59 1.17
N PHE A 207 -0.65 14.61 0.38
CA PHE A 207 -1.30 13.32 0.21
C PHE A 207 -0.36 12.20 0.63
N ALA A 208 -0.90 11.04 1.06
CA ALA A 208 -0.10 9.84 1.30
C ALA A 208 -0.78 8.59 0.72
N VAL A 209 -0.03 7.78 -0.01
CA VAL A 209 -0.54 6.63 -0.78
C VAL A 209 0.34 5.39 -0.63
N GLY A 210 -0.25 4.21 -0.85
CA GLY A 210 0.43 2.93 -0.72
C GLY A 210 0.74 2.56 0.73
N ASP A 211 1.71 1.66 0.94
CA ASP A 211 1.97 1.04 2.24
C ASP A 211 2.27 2.02 3.39
N VAL A 212 2.71 3.25 3.09
CA VAL A 212 3.06 4.25 4.10
C VAL A 212 1.83 4.85 4.79
N SER A 213 0.64 4.73 4.21
CA SER A 213 -0.61 5.28 4.75
C SER A 213 -1.62 4.21 5.12
N ASN A 214 -2.64 4.60 5.90
CA ASN A 214 -3.79 3.75 6.23
C ASN A 214 -4.88 3.77 5.15
N ALA A 215 -4.57 4.19 3.92
CA ALA A 215 -5.55 4.33 2.83
C ALA A 215 -6.25 3.01 2.50
N ASP A 216 -5.49 1.91 2.43
CA ASP A 216 -6.03 0.57 2.21
C ASP A 216 -5.60 -0.37 3.35
N PRO A 217 -6.51 -1.21 3.89
CA PRO A 217 -6.17 -2.16 4.94
C PRO A 217 -5.26 -3.31 4.48
N VAL A 218 -5.10 -3.54 3.17
CA VAL A 218 -4.24 -4.58 2.63
C VAL A 218 -3.17 -3.95 1.72
N PRO A 219 -1.90 -3.86 2.17
CA PRO A 219 -0.83 -3.22 1.40
C PRO A 219 -0.48 -4.07 0.17
N THR A 220 -0.91 -3.62 -1.00
CA THR A 220 -0.67 -4.30 -2.29
C THR A 220 -0.32 -3.30 -3.38
N GLY A 221 0.37 -3.77 -4.43
CA GLY A 221 0.69 -2.94 -5.59
C GLY A 221 -0.56 -2.38 -6.28
N MET A 222 -1.62 -3.17 -6.41
CA MET A 222 -2.90 -2.72 -6.98
C MET A 222 -3.54 -1.60 -6.16
N ALA A 223 -3.55 -1.74 -4.83
CA ALA A 223 -4.06 -0.69 -3.95
C ALA A 223 -3.24 0.60 -4.05
N ALA A 224 -1.91 0.47 -4.13
CA ALA A 224 -1.00 1.61 -4.31
C ALA A 224 -1.23 2.36 -5.63
N VAL A 225 -1.42 1.64 -6.75
CA VAL A 225 -1.75 2.23 -8.06
C VAL A 225 -3.08 2.97 -7.99
N ALA A 226 -4.14 2.31 -7.50
CA ALA A 226 -5.47 2.93 -7.41
C ALA A 226 -5.48 4.17 -6.51
N ALA A 227 -4.72 4.15 -5.40
CA ALA A 227 -4.57 5.30 -4.51
C ALA A 227 -3.78 6.43 -5.20
N GLY A 228 -2.68 6.11 -5.90
CA GLY A 228 -1.90 7.08 -6.66
C GLY A 228 -2.73 7.80 -7.73
N GLU A 229 -3.51 7.06 -8.50
CA GLU A 229 -4.41 7.65 -9.50
C GLU A 229 -5.48 8.56 -8.88
N THR A 230 -6.05 8.15 -7.73
CA THR A 230 -7.04 8.95 -7.00
C THR A 230 -6.44 10.25 -6.48
N ALA A 231 -5.23 10.18 -5.90
CA ALA A 231 -4.51 11.36 -5.45
C ALA A 231 -4.20 12.31 -6.63
N ALA A 232 -3.76 11.77 -7.77
CA ALA A 232 -3.51 12.57 -8.98
C ALA A 232 -4.76 13.31 -9.46
N ARG A 233 -5.92 12.63 -9.55
CA ARG A 233 -7.20 13.26 -9.92
C ARG A 233 -7.60 14.37 -8.94
N ASN A 234 -7.39 14.14 -7.64
CA ASN A 234 -7.68 15.14 -6.61
C ASN A 234 -6.77 16.37 -6.70
N ILE A 235 -5.47 16.18 -6.94
CA ILE A 235 -4.52 17.29 -7.14
C ILE A 235 -4.91 18.12 -8.36
N ILE A 236 -5.24 17.49 -9.50
CA ILE A 236 -5.69 18.20 -10.71
C ILE A 236 -6.94 19.04 -10.44
N LYS A 237 -7.90 18.53 -9.64
CA LYS A 237 -9.09 19.31 -9.25
C LYS A 237 -8.74 20.52 -8.38
N LEU A 238 -7.79 20.37 -7.46
CA LEU A 238 -7.34 21.47 -6.60
C LEU A 238 -6.66 22.57 -7.43
N ILE A 239 -5.74 22.20 -8.33
CA ILE A 239 -5.07 23.13 -9.26
C ILE A 239 -6.11 23.92 -10.07
N ARG A 240 -7.05 23.22 -10.72
CA ARG A 240 -8.11 23.88 -11.52
C ARG A 240 -8.99 24.82 -10.68
N LYS A 241 -9.22 24.48 -9.41
CA LYS A 241 -9.98 25.33 -8.48
C LYS A 241 -9.20 26.60 -8.13
N GLU A 242 -7.90 26.49 -7.94
CA GLU A 242 -6.99 27.63 -7.70
C GLU A 242 -6.90 28.54 -8.93
N GLU A 243 -6.74 27.98 -10.12
CA GLU A 243 -6.73 28.73 -11.39
C GLU A 243 -8.03 29.52 -11.61
N LYS A 244 -9.20 28.88 -11.39
CA LYS A 244 -10.50 29.56 -11.48
C LYS A 244 -10.65 30.69 -10.46
N LYS A 245 -10.16 30.50 -9.24
CA LYS A 245 -10.15 31.56 -8.22
C LYS A 245 -9.26 32.72 -8.65
N ALA A 246 -8.07 32.45 -9.17
CA ALA A 246 -7.14 33.48 -9.65
C ALA A 246 -7.74 34.27 -10.83
N ALA A 247 -8.35 33.58 -11.79
CA ALA A 247 -9.03 34.21 -12.93
C ALA A 247 -10.25 35.05 -12.51
N GLY A 248 -11.03 34.58 -11.53
CA GLY A 248 -12.18 35.32 -10.99
C GLY A 248 -11.80 36.61 -10.24
N HIS A 249 -10.60 36.68 -9.65
CA HIS A 249 -10.10 37.90 -8.99
C HIS A 249 -9.55 38.95 -9.98
N GLN A 250 -9.27 38.59 -11.24
CA GLN A 250 -8.82 39.56 -12.26
C GLN A 250 -9.97 40.39 -12.87
N TYR A 251 -11.24 40.00 -12.68
CA TYR A 251 -12.42 40.70 -13.22
C TYR A 251 -13.17 41.54 -12.17
N HIS A 252 -12.46 42.31 -11.35
CA HIS A 252 -13.06 43.41 -10.57
C HIS A 252 -12.33 44.72 -10.90
N HIS A 253 -12.81 45.41 -11.93
CA HIS A 253 -12.45 46.81 -12.18
C HIS A 253 -13.14 47.71 -11.14
N PRO A 254 -12.43 48.68 -10.52
CA PRO A 254 -13.05 49.72 -9.72
C PRO A 254 -13.46 50.93 -10.59
N HIS A 255 -14.72 51.36 -10.40
CA HIS A 255 -15.34 52.66 -10.72
C HIS A 255 -15.62 53.03 -12.19
N LEU A 256 -16.86 53.47 -12.48
CA LEU A 256 -17.20 54.91 -12.61
C LEU A 256 -18.70 55.16 -12.91
N HIS A 257 -19.10 56.41 -12.64
CA HIS A 257 -20.42 56.97 -12.42
C HIS A 257 -21.42 57.02 -13.61
N GLN A 258 -22.71 57.05 -13.22
CA GLN A 258 -23.84 57.84 -13.77
C GLN A 258 -24.01 57.99 -15.29
N HIS A 259 -25.17 57.53 -15.80
CA HIS A 259 -26.17 58.41 -16.42
C HIS A 259 -27.50 57.67 -16.69
N GLN A 260 -28.61 58.20 -16.17
CA GLN A 260 -29.94 58.09 -16.76
C GLN A 260 -30.04 59.09 -17.94
N PRO A 261 -30.86 58.81 -18.97
CA PRO A 261 -32.21 59.40 -18.98
C PRO A 261 -33.35 58.50 -19.52
N SER A 262 -34.54 59.06 -19.32
CA SER A 262 -35.96 58.73 -19.51
C SER A 262 -36.50 58.16 -20.84
N GLU A 263 -37.56 57.35 -20.66
CA GLU A 263 -38.89 57.26 -21.31
C GLU A 263 -39.11 56.76 -22.76
N ASP A 264 -40.12 55.86 -22.82
CA ASP A 264 -41.07 55.45 -23.86
C ASP A 264 -40.59 54.93 -25.24
N THR A 265 -40.87 53.65 -25.49
CA THR A 265 -41.94 53.25 -26.44
C THR A 265 -42.12 51.73 -26.43
N THR A 266 -43.39 51.31 -26.37
CA THR A 266 -43.89 49.94 -26.55
C THR A 266 -43.72 49.48 -28.00
N GLU A 267 -43.13 48.31 -28.23
CA GLU A 267 -43.57 47.41 -29.32
C GLU A 267 -43.02 45.99 -29.16
N VAL A 268 -43.79 45.08 -29.76
CA VAL A 268 -43.90 43.63 -29.56
C VAL A 268 -42.78 42.85 -30.25
N GLY A 269 -42.28 41.77 -29.64
CA GLY A 269 -41.39 40.84 -30.34
C GLY A 269 -40.92 39.63 -29.52
N ASP A 270 -41.49 38.48 -29.84
CA ASP A 270 -40.99 37.10 -29.73
C ASP A 270 -40.72 36.46 -28.35
N HIS A 271 -41.62 35.52 -28.03
CA HIS A 271 -41.38 34.40 -27.14
C HIS A 271 -40.34 33.46 -27.76
N SER A 272 -39.14 33.42 -27.17
CA SER A 272 -38.32 32.22 -27.19
C SER A 272 -37.98 31.88 -25.74
N ASP A 273 -38.66 30.85 -25.23
CA ASP A 273 -38.36 30.22 -23.96
C ASP A 273 -36.97 29.56 -24.06
N ASP A 274 -35.93 30.29 -23.67
CA ASP A 274 -34.63 29.70 -23.37
C ASP A 274 -34.71 29.10 -21.97
N GLU A 275 -35.31 27.91 -21.88
CA GLU A 275 -35.12 26.99 -20.75
C GLU A 275 -33.64 26.59 -20.71
N THR A 276 -32.81 27.46 -20.12
CA THR A 276 -31.47 27.07 -19.68
C THR A 276 -31.61 26.04 -18.57
N ASN A 277 -31.64 24.81 -19.03
CA ASN A 277 -31.61 23.58 -18.28
C ASN A 277 -30.51 23.65 -17.21
N GLY A 278 -30.93 23.79 -15.95
CA GLY A 278 -30.09 23.81 -14.77
C GLY A 278 -29.45 22.45 -14.52
N TYR A 279 -28.51 22.05 -15.36
CA TYR A 279 -27.69 20.87 -15.13
C TYR A 279 -26.57 21.19 -14.14
N HIS A 280 -26.86 20.92 -12.87
CA HIS A 280 -25.93 20.50 -11.82
C HIS A 280 -24.44 20.88 -11.98
N CYS A 281 -24.09 22.14 -11.70
CA CYS A 281 -22.71 22.58 -11.46
C CYS A 281 -22.23 22.23 -10.03
N HIS A 282 -22.46 21.01 -9.54
CA HIS A 282 -22.11 20.61 -8.16
C HIS A 282 -21.15 19.42 -8.06
N SER A 283 -20.95 18.62 -9.11
CA SER A 283 -20.08 17.42 -9.02
C SER A 283 -18.60 17.69 -9.29
N TRP A 284 -18.26 18.73 -10.06
CA TRP A 284 -16.88 18.95 -10.54
C TRP A 284 -15.89 19.48 -9.48
N ASN A 285 -16.39 20.03 -8.37
CA ASN A 285 -15.55 20.66 -7.33
C ASN A 285 -15.27 19.76 -6.12
N LYS A 286 -15.92 18.59 -6.03
CA LYS A 286 -15.74 17.67 -4.91
C LYS A 286 -14.56 16.74 -5.19
N LEU A 287 -13.67 16.62 -4.20
CA LEU A 287 -12.60 15.64 -4.25
C LEU A 287 -13.20 14.23 -4.24
N GLU A 288 -12.57 13.34 -4.99
CA GLU A 288 -12.91 11.93 -5.05
C GLU A 288 -12.47 11.22 -3.78
N ASN A 289 -13.33 10.33 -3.30
CA ASN A 289 -12.98 9.38 -2.28
C ASN A 289 -12.29 8.19 -2.92
N TYR A 290 -11.17 7.79 -2.32
CA TYR A 290 -10.57 6.48 -2.53
C TYR A 290 -11.54 5.40 -2.06
N SER A 291 -11.86 4.47 -2.96
CA SER A 291 -12.51 3.22 -2.60
C SER A 291 -11.44 2.14 -2.58
N PRO A 292 -11.22 1.50 -1.42
CA PRO A 292 -10.32 0.37 -1.33
C PRO A 292 -10.67 -0.70 -2.38
N THR A 293 -9.65 -1.23 -3.06
CA THR A 293 -9.84 -2.18 -4.15
C THR A 293 -10.30 -3.54 -3.62
N GLN A 294 -11.14 -4.26 -4.37
CA GLN A 294 -11.31 -5.69 -4.13
C GLN A 294 -10.01 -6.39 -4.50
N THR A 295 -9.32 -6.94 -3.50
CA THR A 295 -7.96 -7.43 -3.69
C THR A 295 -7.98 -8.86 -4.25
N LEU A 296 -7.53 -9.00 -5.50
CA LEU A 296 -7.03 -10.27 -6.02
C LEU A 296 -5.82 -10.68 -5.21
N MET A 297 -5.80 -11.92 -4.72
CA MET A 297 -4.61 -12.52 -4.13
C MET A 297 -4.29 -13.82 -4.84
N VAL A 298 -3.02 -13.99 -5.20
CA VAL A 298 -2.48 -15.24 -5.74
C VAL A 298 -1.35 -15.64 -4.80
N LEU A 299 -1.48 -16.80 -4.17
CA LEU A 299 -0.43 -17.39 -3.34
C LEU A 299 0.29 -18.45 -4.16
N ALA A 300 1.46 -18.08 -4.64
CA ALA A 300 2.34 -18.92 -5.42
C ALA A 300 3.12 -19.89 -4.53
N MET A 301 2.66 -21.13 -4.39
CA MET A 301 3.31 -22.11 -3.50
C MET A 301 4.14 -23.19 -4.23
N ASN A 302 4.11 -23.23 -5.58
CA ASN A 302 5.05 -23.95 -6.46
C ASN A 302 4.77 -23.61 -7.94
N PRO A 303 5.63 -23.99 -8.91
CA PRO A 303 5.44 -23.65 -10.33
C PRO A 303 4.08 -24.01 -10.94
N SER A 304 3.37 -25.01 -10.40
CA SER A 304 2.11 -25.52 -10.96
C SER A 304 0.89 -25.37 -10.06
N GLY A 305 1.04 -24.74 -8.89
CA GLY A 305 0.05 -24.77 -7.84
C GLY A 305 0.09 -23.56 -6.92
N GLY A 306 -0.94 -23.48 -6.08
CA GLY A 306 -1.22 -22.32 -5.27
C GLY A 306 -2.71 -22.16 -5.02
N VAL A 307 -3.04 -21.08 -4.33
CA VAL A 307 -4.42 -20.72 -3.99
C VAL A 307 -4.65 -19.30 -4.47
N SER A 308 -5.82 -19.02 -5.04
CA SER A 308 -6.14 -17.68 -5.55
C SER A 308 -7.54 -17.22 -5.15
N HIS A 309 -7.65 -15.93 -4.81
CA HIS A 309 -8.91 -15.20 -4.63
C HIS A 309 -9.22 -14.34 -5.83
N LEU A 310 -10.33 -14.63 -6.52
CA LEU A 310 -10.78 -13.81 -7.65
C LEU A 310 -12.09 -13.10 -7.26
N PRO A 311 -12.09 -11.76 -7.12
CA PRO A 311 -13.26 -11.02 -6.61
C PRO A 311 -14.52 -11.15 -7.48
N VAL A 312 -14.36 -11.27 -8.80
CA VAL A 312 -15.46 -11.27 -9.78
C VAL A 312 -16.36 -12.51 -9.66
N LEU A 313 -15.89 -13.59 -9.02
CA LEU A 313 -16.60 -14.87 -8.96
C LEU A 313 -16.97 -15.30 -7.53
N GLY A 314 -16.61 -14.54 -6.50
CA GLY A 314 -16.89 -14.90 -5.09
C GLY A 314 -16.35 -16.28 -4.66
N THR A 315 -15.51 -16.89 -5.48
CA THR A 315 -15.10 -18.29 -5.40
C THR A 315 -13.59 -18.37 -5.49
N TRP A 316 -12.97 -19.20 -4.66
CA TRP A 316 -11.54 -19.48 -4.71
C TRP A 316 -11.27 -20.57 -5.73
N PHE A 317 -10.26 -20.37 -6.54
CA PHE A 317 -9.87 -21.35 -7.54
C PHE A 317 -8.53 -21.96 -7.12
N GLY A 318 -8.46 -23.29 -7.16
CA GLY A 318 -7.23 -24.05 -6.90
C GLY A 318 -6.21 -23.91 -8.05
N ASN A 319 -5.37 -24.94 -8.19
CA ASN A 319 -4.18 -24.96 -9.07
C ASN A 319 -4.36 -24.35 -10.47
N LEU A 320 -5.51 -24.51 -11.13
CA LEU A 320 -5.72 -24.05 -12.51
C LEU A 320 -5.70 -22.52 -12.64
N ALA A 321 -6.38 -21.78 -11.76
CA ALA A 321 -6.41 -20.31 -11.85
C ALA A 321 -5.09 -19.69 -11.38
N ALA A 322 -4.48 -20.24 -10.32
CA ALA A 322 -3.14 -19.83 -9.90
C ALA A 322 -2.13 -20.05 -11.03
N ARG A 323 -2.20 -21.18 -11.74
CA ARG A 323 -1.34 -21.49 -12.90
C ARG A 323 -1.59 -20.54 -14.08
N VAL A 324 -2.84 -20.23 -14.40
CA VAL A 324 -3.18 -19.29 -15.48
C VAL A 324 -2.69 -17.87 -15.12
N ALA A 325 -2.96 -17.39 -13.92
CA ALA A 325 -2.48 -16.09 -13.44
C ALA A 325 -0.94 -16.01 -13.38
N LYS A 326 -0.26 -17.10 -12.99
CA LYS A 326 1.21 -17.22 -13.06
C LYS A 326 1.75 -17.21 -14.49
N SER A 327 1.07 -17.89 -15.41
CA SER A 327 1.51 -18.00 -16.81
C SER A 327 1.38 -16.69 -17.59
N SER A 328 0.49 -15.79 -17.17
CA SER A 328 0.33 -14.45 -17.75
C SER A 328 1.18 -13.43 -16.99
N ASP A 329 2.49 -13.45 -17.21
CA ASP A 329 3.49 -12.47 -16.72
C ASP A 329 3.39 -12.01 -15.24
N LEU A 330 2.68 -12.74 -14.37
CA LEU A 330 2.32 -12.32 -13.00
C LEU A 330 1.73 -10.91 -12.93
N PHE A 331 1.04 -10.45 -13.98
CA PHE A 331 0.57 -9.06 -14.14
C PHE A 331 1.69 -8.01 -14.23
N SER A 332 2.96 -8.41 -14.13
CA SER A 332 4.10 -7.49 -14.18
C SER A 332 4.14 -6.71 -15.49
N GLY A 333 3.75 -7.35 -16.59
CA GLY A 333 3.76 -6.72 -17.90
C GLY A 333 2.76 -5.59 -18.05
N ARG A 334 1.67 -5.60 -17.26
CA ARG A 334 0.73 -4.48 -17.16
C ARG A 334 1.36 -3.32 -16.39
N PHE A 335 2.00 -3.59 -15.25
CA PHE A 335 2.68 -2.56 -14.47
C PHE A 335 3.85 -1.92 -15.24
N TRP A 336 4.69 -2.72 -15.93
CA TRP A 336 5.75 -2.19 -16.78
C TRP A 336 5.20 -1.32 -17.91
N HIS A 337 4.08 -1.72 -18.51
CA HIS A 337 3.40 -0.92 -19.53
C HIS A 337 2.84 0.40 -18.97
N GLU A 338 2.17 0.35 -17.82
CA GLU A 338 1.65 1.55 -17.12
C GLU A 338 2.78 2.50 -16.67
N MET A 339 3.95 1.97 -16.30
CA MET A 339 5.15 2.75 -15.96
C MET A 339 5.92 3.24 -17.21
N ASN A 340 5.49 2.89 -18.42
CA ASN A 340 6.19 3.15 -19.68
C ASN A 340 7.66 2.68 -19.67
N MET A 341 7.89 1.50 -19.08
CA MET A 341 9.21 0.89 -18.97
C MET A 341 9.26 -0.41 -19.80
N PRO A 342 10.41 -0.72 -20.43
CA PRO A 342 10.57 -1.97 -21.17
C PRO A 342 10.46 -3.16 -20.21
N ARG A 343 9.79 -4.23 -20.66
CA ARG A 343 9.72 -5.49 -19.91
C ARG A 343 11.15 -6.09 -19.83
N PRO A 344 11.59 -6.56 -18.65
CA PRO A 344 12.89 -7.22 -18.48
C PRO A 344 13.05 -8.48 -19.33
#